data_AF-A0A256VJ31-F1
#
_entry.id   AF-A0A256VJ31-F1
#
_cell.length_a   1.000
_cell.length_b   1.000
_cell.length_c   1.000
_cell.angle_alpha   90.00
_cell.angle_beta   90.00
_cell.angle_gamma   90.00
#
_symmetry.space_group_name_H-M   'P 1'
#
loop_
_entity.id
_entity.type
_entity.pdbx_description
1 polymer ?
#
loop_
_entity_poly.entity_id
_entity_poly.type
_entity_poly.pdbx_seq_one_letter_code
_entity_poly.pdbx_strand_id
1 'polypeptide(L)'
;MTMTSVKDLIQGSYERSNGKIIIHAGGQIIDTKGENDSLFRGFRGMMISPLTSAPQLSHLKINLDKILNHNFGNVYLARHYPNDQVEILKSAPLLVKFKTRNVEGQDAWGYDIPRSIDLLSELKKRHANAVVWLPVIEVND
;
A
#
# COMPACT_ATOMS: atom_id res chain seq x y z
N MET A 1 0.25 8.01 -17.23
CA MET A 1 1.14 7.07 -16.52
C MET A 1 2.06 7.91 -15.66
N THR A 2 2.32 7.52 -14.40
CA THR A 2 3.16 8.30 -13.48
C THR A 2 4.35 7.44 -13.09
N MET A 3 5.55 7.94 -13.36
CA MET A 3 6.80 7.32 -12.96
C MET A 3 7.31 8.02 -11.70
N THR A 4 7.76 7.23 -10.74
CA THR A 4 8.20 7.71 -9.44
C THR A 4 9.44 6.92 -9.03
N SER A 5 10.37 7.56 -8.32
CA SER A 5 11.50 6.82 -7.75
C SER A 5 11.02 5.94 -6.59
N VAL A 6 11.64 4.78 -6.39
CA VAL A 6 11.33 3.89 -5.26
C VAL A 6 11.50 4.64 -3.92
N LYS A 7 12.53 5.50 -3.84
CA LYS A 7 12.79 6.33 -2.67
C LYS A 7 11.62 7.26 -2.33
N ASP A 8 11.11 7.99 -3.32
CA ASP A 8 9.98 8.91 -3.11
C ASP A 8 8.69 8.15 -2.82
N LEU A 9 8.53 6.94 -3.38
CA LEU A 9 7.37 6.10 -3.12
C LEU A 9 7.32 5.63 -1.66
N ILE A 10 8.45 5.19 -1.12
CA ILE A 10 8.57 4.67 0.24
C ILE A 10 8.57 5.81 1.27
N GLN A 11 8.90 7.04 0.85
CA GLN A 11 8.82 8.20 1.70
C GLN A 11 7.35 8.58 1.97
N GLY A 12 6.92 8.43 3.23
CA GLY A 12 5.60 8.88 3.65
C GLY A 12 5.44 10.41 3.53
N SER A 13 4.22 10.86 3.28
CA SER A 13 3.85 12.28 3.22
C SER A 13 2.47 12.50 3.83
N TYR A 14 2.08 13.77 4.00
CA TYR A 14 0.75 14.12 4.45
C TYR A 14 0.31 15.43 3.79
N GLU A 15 -1.00 15.60 3.64
CA GLU A 15 -1.61 16.83 3.16
C GLU A 15 -2.87 17.16 3.96
N ARG A 16 -3.25 18.45 3.98
CA ARG A 16 -4.53 18.90 4.53
C ARG A 16 -5.48 19.18 3.39
N SER A 17 -6.66 18.55 3.42
CA SER A 17 -7.69 18.72 2.41
C SER A 17 -9.07 18.64 3.06
N ASN A 18 -9.94 19.61 2.80
CA ASN A 18 -11.33 19.64 3.28
C ASN A 18 -11.51 19.40 4.80
N GLY A 19 -10.66 20.02 5.64
CA GLY A 19 -10.73 19.84 7.10
C GLY A 19 -10.28 18.46 7.59
N LYS A 20 -9.65 17.67 6.73
CA LYS A 20 -9.04 16.39 7.05
C LYS A 20 -7.54 16.44 6.83
N ILE A 21 -6.83 15.59 7.56
CA ILE A 21 -5.44 15.24 7.29
C ILE A 21 -5.42 13.91 6.55
N ILE A 22 -4.83 13.92 5.37
CA ILE A 22 -4.61 12.73 4.55
C ILE A 22 -3.15 12.34 4.72
N ILE A 23 -2.91 11.17 5.29
CA ILE A 23 -1.57 10.59 5.48
C ILE A 23 -1.34 9.57 4.37
N HIS A 24 -0.34 9.82 3.52
CA HIS A 24 0.17 8.87 2.55
C HIS A 24 1.33 8.14 3.21
N ALA A 25 1.08 6.97 3.78
CA ALA A 25 2.17 6.17 4.33
C ALA A 25 3.06 5.65 3.19
N GLY A 26 4.31 5.33 3.52
CA GLY A 26 5.28 4.81 2.55
C GLY A 26 4.72 3.63 1.76
N GLY A 27 4.79 3.71 0.44
CA GLY A 27 4.34 2.64 -0.45
C GLY A 27 5.16 1.38 -0.29
N GLN A 28 4.53 0.22 -0.49
CA GLN A 28 5.22 -1.07 -0.53
C GLN A 28 5.26 -1.59 -1.96
N ILE A 29 6.46 -1.98 -2.41
CA ILE A 29 6.68 -2.64 -3.71
C ILE A 29 6.96 -4.10 -3.44
N ILE A 30 6.24 -4.97 -4.16
CA ILE A 30 6.46 -6.42 -4.10
C ILE A 30 6.80 -6.88 -5.52
N ASP A 31 8.07 -7.25 -5.71
CA ASP A 31 8.55 -7.80 -6.97
C ASP A 31 8.10 -9.24 -7.15
N THR A 32 7.64 -9.58 -8.36
CA THR A 32 7.21 -10.95 -8.67
C THR A 32 8.30 -11.80 -9.29
N LYS A 33 9.53 -11.28 -9.38
CA LYS A 33 10.72 -12.00 -9.87
C LYS A 33 11.46 -12.66 -8.71
N GLY A 34 10.92 -13.78 -8.25
CA GLY A 34 11.49 -14.61 -7.18
C GLY A 34 10.56 -15.80 -6.97
N GLU A 35 10.99 -16.97 -7.41
CA GLU A 35 10.21 -18.19 -7.52
C GLU A 35 9.57 -18.64 -6.21
N ASN A 36 8.24 -18.72 -6.21
CA ASN A 36 7.48 -19.91 -5.83
C ASN A 36 5.98 -19.57 -5.88
N ASP A 37 5.22 -20.30 -6.70
CA ASP A 37 3.74 -20.27 -6.76
C ASP A 37 3.06 -20.33 -5.38
N SER A 38 3.76 -20.84 -4.35
CA SER A 38 3.28 -20.89 -2.97
C SER A 38 3.24 -19.53 -2.24
N LEU A 39 4.09 -18.56 -2.61
CA LEU A 39 3.98 -17.18 -2.11
C LEU A 39 2.77 -16.44 -2.73
N PHE A 40 2.36 -16.87 -3.93
CA PHE A 40 1.23 -16.28 -4.66
C PHE A 40 -0.13 -16.78 -4.14
N ARG A 41 -0.17 -17.94 -3.45
CA ARG A 41 -1.37 -18.49 -2.79
C ARG A 41 -1.66 -17.81 -1.44
N GLY A 42 -1.77 -16.48 -1.44
CA GLY A 42 -2.11 -15.71 -0.25
C GLY A 42 -1.37 -14.39 -0.12
N PHE A 43 -1.21 -13.64 -1.23
CA PHE A 43 -0.56 -12.34 -1.21
C PHE A 43 -1.09 -11.48 -0.08
N ARG A 44 -0.16 -11.12 0.82
CA ARG A 44 -0.42 -10.28 1.97
C ARG A 44 0.65 -9.21 2.04
N GLY A 45 0.28 -7.96 1.74
CA GLY A 45 1.08 -6.82 2.19
C GLY A 45 0.73 -6.52 3.64
N MET A 46 1.72 -6.37 4.52
CA MET A 46 1.51 -5.90 5.89
C MET A 46 2.41 -4.70 6.17
N MET A 47 1.84 -3.64 6.74
CA MET A 47 2.63 -2.65 7.46
C MET A 47 2.99 -3.24 8.82
N ILE A 48 4.28 -3.52 9.01
CA ILE A 48 4.87 -4.00 10.27
C ILE A 48 5.44 -2.82 11.08
N SER A 49 5.68 -1.68 10.42
CA SER A 49 6.21 -0.48 11.06
C SER A 49 5.09 0.46 11.48
N PRO A 50 5.28 1.22 12.58
CA PRO A 50 4.39 2.31 12.91
C PRO A 50 4.29 3.26 11.71
N LEU A 51 3.09 3.80 11.50
CA LEU A 51 2.88 4.83 10.48
C LEU A 51 3.98 5.86 10.58
N THR A 52 4.50 6.28 9.42
CA THR A 52 5.47 7.35 9.34
C THR A 52 4.97 8.45 10.26
N SER A 53 5.81 8.87 11.21
CA SER A 53 5.45 9.91 12.17
C SER A 53 5.18 11.17 11.37
N ALA A 54 3.94 11.32 10.89
CA ALA A 54 3.39 12.58 10.45
C ALA A 54 3.78 13.56 11.55
N PRO A 55 4.27 14.76 11.23
CA PRO A 55 4.59 15.75 12.24
C PRO A 55 3.39 15.79 13.17
N GLN A 56 3.57 15.29 14.39
CA GLN A 56 2.49 15.10 15.34
C GLN A 56 2.07 16.52 15.66
N LEU A 57 1.06 16.98 14.93
CA LEU A 57 0.39 18.23 15.21
C LEU A 57 -0.06 18.08 16.65
N SER A 58 0.52 18.88 17.55
CA SER A 58 0.46 18.65 18.99
C SER A 58 -0.97 18.67 19.54
N HIS A 59 -1.92 19.23 18.78
CA HIS A 59 -3.35 19.21 19.05
C HIS A 59 -4.06 17.93 18.60
N LEU A 60 -3.52 17.23 17.60
CA LEU A 60 -4.03 15.95 17.11
C LEU A 60 -3.36 14.80 17.86
N LYS A 61 -3.92 14.46 19.02
CA LYS A 61 -3.73 13.13 19.60
C LYS A 61 -4.50 12.11 18.75
N ILE A 62 -3.97 11.81 17.56
CA ILE A 62 -4.53 10.81 16.65
C ILE A 62 -4.43 9.46 17.36
N ASN A 63 -5.53 9.02 17.97
CA ASN A 63 -5.66 7.65 18.40
C ASN A 63 -5.97 6.82 17.15
N LEU A 64 -4.91 6.34 16.52
CA LEU A 64 -4.96 5.55 15.27
C LEU A 64 -5.88 4.34 15.42
N ASP A 65 -6.05 3.78 16.62
CA ASP A 65 -6.93 2.64 16.89
C ASP A 65 -8.41 2.95 16.56
N LYS A 66 -8.81 4.23 16.57
CA LYS A 66 -10.20 4.67 16.30
C LYS A 66 -10.50 5.02 14.83
N ILE A 67 -9.48 5.08 13.96
CA ILE A 67 -9.62 5.58 12.57
C ILE A 67 -9.87 4.44 11.56
N LEU A 68 -9.86 3.19 12.02
CA LEU A 68 -9.60 2.01 11.18
C LEU A 68 -10.82 1.35 10.56
N ASN A 69 -11.78 2.14 10.08
CA ASN A 69 -12.92 1.61 9.35
C ASN A 69 -12.85 2.00 7.86
N HIS A 70 -12.27 1.07 7.09
CA HIS A 70 -12.74 0.61 5.77
C HIS A 70 -11.90 0.85 4.50
N ASN A 71 -10.78 1.57 4.50
CA ASN A 71 -9.90 1.54 3.31
C ASN A 71 -8.48 1.98 3.64
N PHE A 72 -7.49 1.10 3.52
CA PHE A 72 -6.08 1.41 3.78
C PHE A 72 -5.34 1.69 2.47
N GLY A 73 -5.92 2.53 1.63
CA GLY A 73 -5.34 2.95 0.37
C GLY A 73 -5.66 2.04 -0.82
N ASN A 74 -4.76 1.97 -1.78
CA ASN A 74 -5.00 1.31 -3.08
C ASN A 74 -3.86 0.39 -3.47
N VAL A 75 -4.19 -0.71 -4.15
CA VAL A 75 -3.21 -1.66 -4.68
C VAL A 75 -3.25 -1.62 -6.20
N TYR A 76 -2.09 -1.54 -6.83
CA TYR A 76 -1.95 -1.41 -8.28
C TYR A 76 -0.95 -2.42 -8.82
N LEU A 77 -1.15 -2.80 -10.09
CA LEU A 77 -0.06 -3.38 -10.87
C LEU A 77 0.98 -2.31 -11.18
N ALA A 78 2.25 -2.71 -11.25
CA ALA A 78 3.34 -1.81 -11.52
C ALA A 78 4.43 -2.45 -12.39
N ARG A 79 5.26 -1.58 -12.96
CA ARG A 79 6.54 -1.95 -13.57
C ARG A 79 7.65 -1.42 -12.67
N HIS A 80 8.39 -2.32 -12.03
CA HIS A 80 9.62 -1.99 -11.33
C HIS A 80 10.80 -2.18 -12.29
N TYR A 81 11.58 -1.12 -12.44
CA TYR A 81 12.73 -1.08 -13.33
C TYR A 81 14.04 -1.24 -12.54
N PRO A 82 15.12 -1.76 -13.16
CA PRO A 82 16.40 -1.96 -12.48
C PRO A 82 17.10 -0.68 -11.97
N ASN A 83 16.63 0.50 -12.36
CA ASN A 83 17.18 1.80 -11.98
C ASN A 83 16.41 2.46 -10.83
N ASP A 84 15.80 1.67 -9.95
CA ASP A 84 14.98 2.12 -8.81
C ASP A 84 13.85 3.09 -9.22
N GLN A 85 13.30 2.89 -10.42
CA GLN A 85 12.10 3.56 -10.89
C GLN A 85 10.93 2.60 -10.85
N VAL A 86 9.77 3.10 -10.48
CA VAL A 86 8.52 2.37 -10.50
C VAL A 86 7.46 3.13 -11.29
N GLU A 87 6.84 2.45 -12.24
CA GLU A 87 5.67 2.95 -12.95
C GLU A 87 4.42 2.29 -12.37
N ILE A 88 3.54 3.11 -11.79
CA ILE A 88 2.26 2.63 -11.24
C ILE A 88 1.20 2.66 -12.34
N LEU A 89 0.61 1.50 -12.63
CA LEU A 89 -0.45 1.37 -13.63
C LEU A 89 -1.81 1.77 -13.02
N LYS A 90 -2.04 3.07 -12.84
CA LYS A 90 -3.27 3.61 -12.23
C LYS A 90 -4.57 3.21 -12.95
N SER A 91 -4.49 2.81 -14.22
CA SER A 91 -5.63 2.29 -14.99
C SER A 91 -6.01 0.83 -14.65
N ALA A 92 -5.23 0.16 -13.80
CA ALA A 92 -5.43 -1.21 -13.38
C ALA A 92 -5.27 -1.37 -11.85
N PRO A 93 -6.17 -0.77 -11.05
CA PRO A 93 -6.22 -1.06 -9.62
C PRO A 93 -6.63 -2.52 -9.39
N LEU A 94 -6.00 -3.16 -8.41
CA LEU A 94 -6.41 -4.47 -7.93
C LEU A 94 -7.47 -4.30 -6.85
N LEU A 95 -8.59 -5.00 -7.02
CA LEU A 95 -9.61 -5.11 -5.98
C LEU A 95 -9.10 -6.10 -4.92
N VAL A 96 -8.78 -5.57 -3.74
CA VAL A 96 -8.21 -6.35 -2.63
C VAL A 96 -9.13 -6.31 -1.41
N LYS A 97 -8.97 -7.30 -0.52
CA LYS A 97 -9.64 -7.29 0.79
C LYS A 97 -8.67 -6.74 1.83
N PHE A 98 -8.92 -5.52 2.31
CA PHE A 98 -8.17 -4.97 3.42
C PHE A 98 -8.46 -5.71 4.73
N LYS A 99 -7.43 -5.86 5.56
CA LYS A 99 -7.49 -6.57 6.85
C LYS A 99 -6.63 -5.88 7.89
N THR A 100 -7.03 -6.08 9.14
CA THR A 100 -6.25 -5.74 10.34
C THR A 100 -5.94 -7.01 11.11
N ARG A 101 -4.78 -7.09 11.75
CA ARG A 101 -4.38 -8.19 12.63
C ARG A 101 -3.41 -7.67 13.68
N ASN A 102 -3.53 -8.16 14.90
CA ASN A 102 -2.51 -7.94 15.91
C ASN A 102 -1.33 -8.89 15.66
N VAL A 103 -0.11 -8.35 15.55
CA VAL A 103 1.16 -9.06 15.38
C VAL A 103 2.09 -8.59 16.48
N GLU A 104 2.51 -9.50 17.37
CA GLU A 104 3.43 -9.18 18.48
C GLU A 104 2.95 -8.03 19.39
N GLY A 105 1.64 -7.92 19.60
CA GLY A 105 1.05 -6.86 20.43
C GLY A 105 0.87 -5.52 19.71
N GLN A 106 1.23 -5.43 18.43
CA GLN A 106 1.03 -4.25 17.58
C GLN A 106 -0.05 -4.51 16.53
N ASP A 107 -0.92 -3.54 16.30
CA ASP A 107 -1.89 -3.63 15.21
C ASP A 107 -1.18 -3.43 13.88
N ALA A 108 -1.30 -4.43 13.00
CA ALA A 108 -0.77 -4.44 11.65
C ALA A 108 -1.93 -4.36 10.65
N TRP A 109 -1.73 -3.53 9.63
CA TRP A 109 -2.69 -3.33 8.53
C TRP A 109 -2.16 -3.96 7.26
N GLY A 110 -3.07 -4.46 6.44
CA GLY A 110 -2.68 -5.11 5.21
C GLY A 110 -3.82 -5.31 4.24
N TYR A 111 -3.50 -5.98 3.16
CA TYR A 111 -4.47 -6.41 2.15
C TYR A 111 -4.21 -7.85 1.76
N ASP A 112 -5.29 -8.53 1.38
CA ASP A 112 -5.23 -9.84 0.74
C ASP A 112 -5.77 -9.73 -0.69
N ILE A 113 -5.02 -10.27 -1.65
CA ILE A 113 -5.54 -10.43 -3.03
C ILE A 113 -6.49 -11.64 -3.04
N PRO A 114 -7.76 -11.47 -3.43
CA PRO A 114 -8.72 -12.57 -3.50
C PRO A 114 -8.22 -13.68 -4.43
N ARG A 115 -8.44 -14.94 -4.04
CA ARG A 115 -8.08 -16.11 -4.88
C ARG A 115 -8.79 -16.14 -6.24
N SER A 116 -9.87 -15.38 -6.40
CA SER A 116 -10.57 -15.20 -7.67
C SER A 116 -9.79 -14.35 -8.68
N ILE A 117 -8.75 -13.62 -8.25
CA ILE A 117 -7.88 -12.85 -9.13
C ILE A 117 -6.68 -13.71 -9.51
N ASP A 118 -6.58 -14.04 -10.80
CA ASP A 118 -5.35 -14.61 -11.37
C ASP A 118 -4.33 -13.49 -11.60
N LEU A 119 -3.55 -13.22 -10.56
CA LEU A 119 -2.56 -12.14 -10.58
C LEU A 119 -1.50 -12.34 -11.67
N LEU A 120 -1.08 -13.59 -11.92
CA LEU A 120 -0.06 -13.87 -12.94
C LEU A 120 -0.58 -13.54 -14.34
N SER A 121 -1.83 -13.90 -14.64
CA SER A 121 -2.46 -13.54 -15.90
C SER A 121 -2.65 -12.02 -16.04
N GLU A 122 -3.05 -11.33 -14.98
CA GLU A 122 -3.19 -9.87 -15.00
C GLU A 122 -1.83 -9.16 -15.19
N LEU A 123 -0.78 -9.62 -14.53
CA LEU A 123 0.59 -9.11 -14.72
C LEU A 123 1.04 -9.27 -16.17
N LYS A 124 0.86 -10.46 -16.76
CA LYS A 124 1.21 -10.73 -18.17
C LYS A 124 0.41 -9.85 -19.12
N LYS A 125 -0.91 -9.79 -18.95
CA LYS A 125 -1.83 -9.01 -19.80
C LYS A 125 -1.51 -7.51 -19.78
N ARG A 126 -1.01 -7.00 -18.66
CA ARG A 126 -0.69 -5.57 -18.48
C ARG A 126 0.79 -5.25 -18.65
N HIS A 127 1.61 -6.24 -19.02
CA HIS A 127 3.07 -6.14 -19.08
C HIS A 127 3.67 -5.56 -17.79
N ALA A 128 3.18 -6.03 -16.65
CA ALA A 128 3.61 -5.64 -15.31
C ALA A 128 4.46 -6.74 -14.66
N ASN A 129 5.29 -6.37 -13.68
CA ASN A 129 6.22 -7.28 -12.98
C ASN A 129 6.25 -7.08 -11.46
N ALA A 130 5.39 -6.20 -10.94
CA ALA A 130 5.31 -5.87 -9.53
C ALA A 130 3.88 -5.50 -9.13
N VAL A 131 3.63 -5.56 -7.83
CA VAL A 131 2.43 -4.99 -7.19
C VAL A 131 2.88 -3.87 -6.25
N VAL A 132 2.18 -2.74 -6.30
CA VAL A 132 2.42 -1.59 -5.44
C VAL A 132 1.19 -1.34 -4.58
N TRP A 133 1.40 -1.24 -3.27
CA TRP A 133 0.40 -0.79 -2.33
C TRP A 133 0.71 0.63 -1.88
N LEU A 134 -0.26 1.53 -2.04
CA LEU A 134 -0.22 2.92 -1.59
C LEU A 134 -1.17 3.10 -0.41
N PRO A 135 -0.71 2.94 0.84
CA PRO A 135 -1.55 3.13 2.02
C PRO A 135 -1.95 4.60 2.20
N VAL A 136 -3.24 4.83 2.44
CA VAL A 136 -3.81 6.16 2.70
C VAL A 136 -4.66 6.08 3.95
N ILE A 137 -4.50 7.06 4.84
CA ILE A 137 -5.28 7.20 6.06
C ILE A 137 -5.86 8.60 6.11
N GLU A 138 -7.18 8.68 6.24
CA GLU A 138 -7.89 9.95 6.44
C GLU A 138 -8.20 10.14 7.91
N VAL A 139 -7.80 11.28 8.45
CA VAL A 139 -8.06 11.68 9.84
C VAL A 139 -8.83 12.99 9.81
N ASN A 140 -9.90 13.11 10.59
CA ASN A 140 -10.54 14.41 10.80
C ASN A 140 -9.63 15.26 11.70
N ASP A 141 -9.37 16.51 11.31
CA ASP A 141 -8.66 17.49 12.14
C ASP A 141 -9.55 17.94 13.33
#